data_AF-A0A7Z9ZMB8-F1
#
_entry.id   AF-A0A7Z9ZMB8-F1
#
_cell.length_a   1.000
_cell.length_b   1.000
_cell.length_c   1.000
_cell.angle_alpha   90.00
_cell.angle_beta   90.00
_cell.angle_gamma   90.00
#
_symmetry.space_group_name_H-M   'P 1'
#
loop_
_entity.id
_entity.type
_entity.pdbx_description
1 polymer ?
#
loop_
_entity_poly.entity_id
_entity_poly.type
_entity_poly.pdbx_seq_one_letter_code
_entity_poly.pdbx_strand_id
1 'polypeptide(L)'
;MIVVKAGGNGEIDIEAVCNDVAHLVRQGEQVVLVHGGSHETDVVSTQLGHPPRFVTSVSGHVSRYTDRRTLEIFVMVAAGRINKRLVERLQQLGVNAVGISGLDGRLLEAKRKSVLRIVENGKRKVLRGEYSGKIERVNAQLLQALLLLGCERKTKSSKSSQRVGKRKISLDC
;
A
#
# COMPACT_ATOMS: atom_id res chain seq x y z
N MET A 1 -11.76 3.36 -14.20
CA MET A 1 -10.64 3.01 -13.28
C MET A 1 -11.08 3.36 -11.87
N ILE A 2 -11.00 2.40 -10.96
CA ILE A 2 -11.39 2.54 -9.56
C ILE A 2 -10.13 2.42 -8.70
N VAL A 3 -9.95 3.34 -7.75
CA VAL A 3 -8.90 3.23 -6.72
C VAL A 3 -9.57 2.87 -5.41
N VAL A 4 -9.21 1.73 -4.83
CA VAL A 4 -9.74 1.22 -3.57
C VAL A 4 -8.66 1.32 -2.51
N LYS A 5 -8.92 2.02 -1.40
CA LYS A 5 -8.03 2.02 -0.23
C LYS A 5 -8.52 0.99 0.79
N ALA A 6 -7.75 -0.07 1.01
CA ALA A 6 -7.99 -1.07 2.04
C ALA A 6 -7.22 -0.72 3.33
N GLY A 7 -7.92 -0.79 4.46
CA GLY A 7 -7.39 -0.50 5.80
C GLY A 7 -7.46 0.97 6.21
N GLY A 8 -7.23 1.23 7.48
CA GLY A 8 -7.32 2.56 8.11
C GLY A 8 -7.32 2.44 9.63
N ASN A 9 -8.13 1.51 10.15
CA ASN A 9 -8.13 1.08 11.55
C ASN A 9 -8.09 -0.45 11.60
N GLY A 10 -7.19 -1.03 12.38
CA GLY A 10 -7.11 -2.48 12.58
C GLY A 10 -6.45 -3.29 11.46
N GLU A 11 -6.56 -4.61 11.58
CA GLU A 11 -6.10 -5.60 10.59
C GLU A 11 -6.94 -5.53 9.31
N ILE A 12 -6.33 -5.78 8.16
CA ILE A 12 -7.02 -5.84 6.88
C ILE A 12 -7.63 -7.23 6.72
N ASP A 13 -8.95 -7.29 6.49
CA ASP A 13 -9.59 -8.53 6.03
C ASP A 13 -9.24 -8.78 4.55
N ILE A 14 -8.17 -9.56 4.35
CA ILE A 14 -7.63 -9.89 3.02
C ILE A 14 -8.65 -10.66 2.18
N GLU A 15 -9.45 -11.54 2.79
CA GLU A 15 -10.44 -12.33 2.06
C GLU A 15 -11.56 -11.44 1.52
N ALA A 16 -12.18 -10.63 2.39
CA ALA A 16 -13.26 -9.74 1.99
C ALA A 16 -12.79 -8.76 0.90
N VAL A 17 -11.64 -8.10 1.12
CA VAL A 17 -11.08 -7.13 0.18
C VAL A 17 -10.77 -7.79 -1.17
N CYS A 18 -10.16 -8.96 -1.18
CA CYS A 18 -9.81 -9.65 -2.43
C CYS A 18 -11.05 -10.14 -3.19
N ASN A 19 -12.09 -10.59 -2.50
CA ASN A 19 -13.34 -11.01 -3.12
C ASN A 19 -14.06 -9.85 -3.83
N ASP A 20 -14.23 -8.71 -3.15
CA ASP A 20 -14.86 -7.51 -3.73
C ASP A 20 -14.09 -7.00 -4.95
N VAL A 21 -12.77 -7.00 -4.82
CA VAL A 21 -11.88 -6.62 -5.89
C VAL A 21 -12.02 -7.56 -7.08
N ALA A 22 -12.02 -8.86 -6.84
CA ALA A 22 -12.15 -9.85 -7.92
C ALA A 22 -13.51 -9.73 -8.59
N HIS A 23 -14.56 -9.37 -7.86
CA HIS A 23 -15.87 -9.05 -8.40
C HIS A 23 -15.81 -7.86 -9.37
N LEU A 24 -15.26 -6.71 -8.95
CA LEU A 24 -15.09 -5.52 -9.80
C LEU A 24 -14.27 -5.83 -11.06
N VAL A 25 -13.16 -6.53 -10.90
CA VAL A 25 -12.31 -6.94 -12.01
C VAL A 25 -13.10 -7.83 -12.99
N ARG A 26 -13.88 -8.81 -12.50
CA ARG A 26 -14.73 -9.67 -13.37
C ARG A 26 -15.79 -8.87 -14.13
N GLN A 27 -16.30 -7.77 -13.57
CA GLN A 27 -17.21 -6.85 -14.27
C GLN A 27 -16.53 -6.05 -15.39
N GLY A 28 -15.20 -6.05 -15.45
CA GLY A 28 -14.43 -5.33 -16.47
C GLY A 28 -13.80 -4.04 -15.96
N GLU A 29 -13.90 -3.76 -14.66
CA GLU A 29 -13.28 -2.59 -14.07
C GLU A 29 -11.77 -2.76 -13.95
N GLN A 30 -11.04 -1.68 -14.27
CA GLN A 30 -9.64 -1.55 -13.92
C GLN A 30 -9.53 -1.05 -12.48
N VAL A 31 -8.96 -1.86 -11.60
CA VAL A 31 -8.84 -1.54 -10.17
C VAL A 31 -7.39 -1.33 -9.77
N VAL A 32 -7.14 -0.31 -8.96
CA VAL A 32 -5.91 -0.11 -8.20
C VAL A 32 -6.25 -0.31 -6.72
N LEU A 33 -5.68 -1.32 -6.07
CA LEU A 33 -5.72 -1.43 -4.60
C LEU A 33 -4.62 -0.55 -4.04
N VAL A 34 -4.93 0.19 -3.00
CA VAL A 34 -3.95 0.79 -2.12
C VAL A 34 -4.19 0.17 -0.75
N HIS A 35 -3.15 -0.27 -0.05
CA HIS A 35 -3.31 -0.75 1.32
C HIS A 35 -2.37 -0.04 2.28
N GLY A 36 -2.71 -0.12 3.57
CA GLY A 36 -1.80 0.28 4.64
C GLY A 36 -1.14 -0.93 5.29
N GLY A 37 -0.53 -0.70 6.44
CA GLY A 37 0.03 -1.77 7.27
C GLY A 37 0.23 -1.38 8.72
N SER A 38 -0.42 -0.31 9.20
CA SER A 38 -0.13 0.28 10.52
C SER A 38 -0.28 -0.72 11.68
N HIS A 39 -1.41 -1.44 11.75
CA HIS A 39 -1.67 -2.39 12.83
C HIS A 39 -0.67 -3.55 12.82
N GLU A 40 -0.44 -4.18 11.67
CA GLU A 40 0.51 -5.29 11.56
C GLU A 40 1.96 -4.82 11.77
N THR A 41 2.28 -3.58 11.40
CA THR A 41 3.56 -2.95 11.72
C THR A 41 3.72 -2.81 13.22
N ASP A 42 2.69 -2.38 13.97
CA ASP A 42 2.75 -2.30 15.43
C ASP A 42 3.02 -3.66 16.09
N VAL A 43 2.32 -4.69 15.62
CA VAL A 43 2.49 -6.07 16.11
C VAL A 43 3.91 -6.56 15.85
N VAL A 44 4.38 -6.49 14.60
CA VAL A 44 5.72 -6.99 14.22
C VAL A 44 6.82 -6.16 14.87
N SER A 45 6.66 -4.83 14.97
CA SER A 45 7.64 -3.95 15.61
C SER A 45 7.81 -4.31 17.09
N THR A 46 6.72 -4.61 17.79
CA THR A 46 6.75 -5.08 19.18
C THR A 46 7.44 -6.44 19.31
N GLN A 47 7.12 -7.40 18.43
CA GLN A 47 7.75 -8.73 18.40
C GLN A 47 9.27 -8.66 18.13
N LEU A 48 9.72 -7.66 17.35
CA LEU A 48 11.13 -7.42 17.06
C LEU A 48 11.84 -6.57 18.12
N GLY A 49 11.21 -6.31 19.27
CA GLY A 49 11.81 -5.53 20.36
C GLY A 49 11.94 -4.04 20.07
N HIS A 50 11.21 -3.51 19.07
CA HIS A 50 11.20 -2.08 18.71
C HIS A 50 9.76 -1.55 18.77
N PRO A 51 9.11 -1.47 19.95
CA PRO A 51 7.70 -1.12 20.05
C PRO A 51 7.38 0.25 19.41
N PRO A 52 6.17 0.42 18.84
CA PRO A 52 5.82 1.64 18.14
C PRO A 52 5.79 2.86 19.07
N ARG A 53 6.42 3.94 18.64
CA ARG A 53 6.37 5.24 19.34
C ARG A 53 5.38 6.16 18.63
N PHE A 54 4.33 6.58 19.31
CA PHE A 54 3.42 7.61 18.80
C PHE A 54 3.72 8.96 19.45
N VAL A 55 3.63 10.03 18.65
CA VAL A 55 3.91 11.41 19.09
C VAL A 55 2.83 12.35 18.59
N THR A 56 2.51 13.35 19.41
CA THR A 56 1.54 14.40 19.10
C THR A 56 2.28 15.62 18.58
N SER A 57 2.01 15.99 17.33
CA SER A 57 2.55 17.20 16.72
C SER A 57 2.01 18.48 17.39
N VAL A 58 2.69 19.61 17.19
CA VAL A 58 2.21 20.92 17.69
C VAL A 58 0.84 21.33 17.14
N SER A 59 0.39 20.75 16.03
CA SER A 59 -0.95 20.95 15.46
C SER A 59 -1.99 19.97 16.04
N GLY A 60 -1.64 19.18 17.05
CA GLY A 60 -2.53 18.21 17.69
C GLY A 60 -2.68 16.87 16.96
N HIS A 61 -2.05 16.70 15.79
CA HIS A 61 -2.12 15.45 15.05
C HIS A 61 -1.19 14.39 15.66
N VAL A 62 -1.75 13.21 16.00
CA VAL A 62 -1.01 12.06 16.50
C VAL A 62 -0.52 11.21 15.33
N SER A 63 0.77 10.89 15.33
CA SER A 63 1.38 10.05 14.28
C SER A 63 2.48 9.17 14.85
N ARG A 64 2.77 8.06 14.17
CA ARG A 64 3.93 7.22 14.47
C ARG A 64 5.21 8.01 14.25
N TYR A 65 6.08 8.05 15.24
CA TYR A 65 7.46 8.46 15.04
C TYR A 65 8.18 7.37 14.27
N THR A 66 8.60 7.67 13.05
CA THR A 66 9.17 6.68 12.13
C THR A 66 10.67 6.92 12.03
N ASP A 67 11.46 6.27 12.88
CA ASP A 67 12.92 6.24 12.71
C ASP A 67 13.34 5.25 11.62
N ARG A 68 14.66 5.12 11.41
CA ARG A 68 15.20 4.23 10.36
C ARG A 68 14.78 2.77 10.57
N ARG A 69 14.79 2.29 11.81
CA ARG A 69 14.44 0.91 12.12
C ARG A 69 12.95 0.68 11.96
N THR A 70 12.12 1.62 12.40
CA THR A 70 10.67 1.60 12.18
C THR A 70 10.32 1.59 10.68
N LEU A 71 11.03 2.37 9.85
CA LEU A 71 10.85 2.36 8.40
C LEU A 71 11.17 1.00 7.79
N GLU A 72 12.28 0.37 8.18
CA GLU A 72 12.63 -0.98 7.72
C GLU A 72 11.57 -2.00 8.08
N ILE A 73 11.06 -1.96 9.32
CA ILE A 73 9.96 -2.82 9.77
C ILE A 73 8.69 -2.56 8.96
N PHE A 74 8.36 -1.29 8.74
CA PHE A 74 7.20 -0.92 7.92
C PHE A 74 7.30 -1.48 6.50
N VAL A 75 8.46 -1.39 5.85
CA VAL A 75 8.67 -1.95 4.50
C VAL A 75 8.57 -3.47 4.50
N MET A 76 9.16 -4.16 5.49
CA MET A 76 9.05 -5.62 5.62
C MET A 76 7.59 -6.07 5.74
N VAL A 77 6.79 -5.31 6.49
CA VAL A 77 5.39 -5.65 6.76
C VAL A 77 4.48 -5.26 5.60
N ALA A 78 4.49 -4.00 5.16
CA ALA A 78 3.60 -3.51 4.12
C ALA A 78 3.95 -4.14 2.76
N ALA A 79 5.14 -3.84 2.23
CA ALA A 79 5.56 -4.27 0.89
C ALA A 79 5.93 -5.76 0.80
N GLY A 80 6.35 -6.35 1.92
CA GLY A 80 6.59 -7.78 2.03
C GLY A 80 5.31 -8.53 2.39
N ARG A 81 4.99 -8.59 3.68
CA ARG A 81 3.97 -9.50 4.20
C ARG A 81 2.56 -9.22 3.66
N ILE A 82 2.04 -8.00 3.80
CA ILE A 82 0.65 -7.67 3.44
C ILE A 82 0.48 -7.69 1.93
N ASN A 83 1.35 -6.98 1.21
CA ASN A 83 1.28 -6.88 -0.24
C ASN A 83 1.28 -8.25 -0.91
N LYS A 84 2.18 -9.15 -0.47
CA LYS A 84 2.28 -10.48 -1.09
C LYS A 84 1.12 -11.39 -0.71
N ARG A 85 0.53 -11.26 0.50
CA ARG A 85 -0.72 -11.98 0.84
C ARG A 85 -1.91 -11.51 -0.01
N LEU A 86 -2.04 -10.20 -0.25
CA LEU A 86 -3.06 -9.66 -1.15
C LEU A 86 -2.87 -10.15 -2.59
N VAL A 87 -1.63 -10.11 -3.11
CA VAL A 87 -1.31 -10.59 -4.46
C VAL A 87 -1.60 -12.09 -4.57
N GLU A 88 -1.10 -12.91 -3.65
CA GLU A 88 -1.35 -14.35 -3.61
C GLU A 88 -2.85 -14.65 -3.67
N ARG A 89 -3.63 -14.00 -2.81
CA ARG A 89 -5.07 -14.24 -2.75
C ARG A 89 -5.79 -13.82 -4.03
N LEU A 90 -5.42 -12.69 -4.62
CA LEU A 90 -5.98 -12.25 -5.89
C LEU A 90 -5.63 -13.22 -7.04
N GLN A 91 -4.41 -13.75 -7.06
CA GLN A 91 -4.00 -14.76 -8.03
C GLN A 91 -4.84 -16.03 -7.90
N GLN A 92 -5.09 -16.51 -6.67
CA GLN A 92 -6.00 -17.64 -6.42
C GLN A 92 -7.44 -17.39 -6.93
N LEU A 93 -7.90 -16.13 -6.91
CA LEU A 93 -9.22 -15.72 -7.43
C LEU A 93 -9.25 -15.53 -8.96
N GLY A 94 -8.14 -15.80 -9.65
CA GLY A 94 -7.98 -15.63 -11.10
C GLY A 94 -7.78 -14.19 -11.55
N VAL A 95 -7.45 -13.28 -10.61
CA VAL A 95 -7.06 -11.91 -10.91
C VAL A 95 -5.55 -11.86 -10.99
N ASN A 96 -5.01 -11.56 -12.18
CA ASN A 96 -3.57 -11.46 -12.34
C ASN A 96 -3.09 -10.12 -11.76
N ALA A 97 -2.78 -10.14 -10.46
CA ALA A 97 -2.38 -8.99 -9.66
C ALA A 97 -0.86 -8.82 -9.62
N VAL A 98 -0.40 -7.57 -9.69
CA VAL A 98 1.01 -7.19 -9.48
C VAL A 98 1.10 -6.28 -8.25
N GLY A 99 1.98 -6.62 -7.32
CA GLY A 99 2.21 -5.87 -6.09
C GLY A 99 3.49 -5.05 -6.14
N ILE A 100 3.38 -3.72 -6.03
CA ILE A 100 4.49 -2.77 -6.04
C ILE A 100 4.35 -1.73 -4.92
N SER A 101 5.47 -1.14 -4.53
CA SER A 101 5.57 -0.08 -3.53
C SER A 101 5.81 1.29 -4.18
N GLY A 102 5.73 2.35 -3.37
CA GLY A 102 6.11 3.69 -3.81
C GLY A 102 7.54 3.82 -4.35
N LEU A 103 8.46 2.94 -3.94
CA LEU A 103 9.86 2.95 -4.39
C LEU A 103 10.02 2.44 -5.83
N ASP A 104 9.18 1.49 -6.24
CA ASP A 104 9.29 0.81 -7.52
C ASP A 104 8.99 1.76 -8.67
N GLY A 105 9.98 1.97 -9.55
CA GLY A 105 9.85 2.90 -10.67
C GLY A 105 9.55 4.35 -10.26
N ARG A 106 9.91 4.72 -9.01
CA ARG A 106 9.55 6.01 -8.39
C ARG A 106 8.06 6.27 -8.44
N LEU A 107 7.26 5.23 -8.16
CA LEU A 107 5.82 5.32 -8.21
C LEU A 107 5.29 6.48 -7.37
N LEU A 108 5.79 6.62 -6.15
CA LEU A 108 5.46 7.72 -5.23
C LEU A 108 6.72 8.44 -4.82
N GLU A 109 6.69 9.76 -4.89
CA GLU A 109 7.77 10.60 -4.40
C GLU A 109 7.23 11.55 -3.35
N ALA A 110 7.88 11.54 -2.18
CA ALA A 110 7.45 12.31 -1.04
C ALA A 110 8.57 13.24 -0.55
N LYS A 111 8.16 14.43 -0.10
CA LYS A 111 9.04 15.34 0.63
C LYS A 111 9.05 14.94 2.10
N ARG A 112 10.20 14.46 2.54
CA ARG A 112 10.47 14.12 3.95
C ARG A 112 10.34 15.35 4.84
N LYS A 113 9.72 15.18 6.01
CA LYS A 113 9.73 16.20 7.07
C LYS A 113 11.12 16.21 7.72
N SER A 114 11.90 17.28 7.51
CA SER A 114 13.27 17.37 8.08
C SER A 114 13.26 17.51 9.61
N VAL A 115 12.19 18.04 10.18
CA VAL A 115 11.96 18.19 11.61
C VAL A 115 10.50 17.92 11.94
N LEU A 116 10.28 17.18 13.03
CA LEU A 116 8.95 16.98 13.61
C LEU A 116 8.87 17.73 14.93
N ARG A 117 7.98 18.73 14.99
CA ARG A 117 7.73 19.49 16.22
C ARG A 117 6.57 18.85 16.97
N ILE A 118 6.84 18.43 18.20
CA ILE A 118 5.88 17.70 19.04
C ILE A 118 5.64 18.42 20.37
N VAL A 119 4.54 18.07 21.03
CA VAL A 119 4.29 18.41 22.43
C VAL A 119 4.36 17.13 23.25
N GLU A 120 5.23 17.10 24.24
CA GLU A 120 5.42 15.96 25.15
C GLU A 120 5.52 16.49 26.57
N ASN A 121 4.62 16.06 27.46
CA ASN A 121 4.50 16.56 28.84
C ASN A 121 4.41 18.09 28.94
N GLY A 122 3.58 18.71 28.08
CA GLY A 122 3.39 20.16 28.03
C GLY A 122 4.57 20.96 27.44
N LYS A 123 5.69 20.32 27.09
CA LYS A 123 6.87 20.97 26.52
C LYS A 123 6.96 20.74 25.02
N ARG A 124 7.33 21.78 24.27
CA ARG A 124 7.62 21.68 22.84
C ARG A 124 8.99 21.03 22.64
N LYS A 125 9.04 19.97 21.84
CA LYS A 125 10.29 19.29 21.46
C LYS A 125 10.42 19.23 19.94
N VAL A 126 11.66 19.17 19.46
CA VAL A 126 11.98 18.97 18.06
C VAL A 126 12.64 17.60 17.92
N LEU A 127 11.98 16.71 17.19
CA LEU A 127 12.55 15.42 16.80
C LEU A 127 13.17 15.55 15.41
N ARG A 128 14.36 14.96 15.25
CA ARG A 128 15.07 14.78 13.99
C ARG A 128 15.18 13.28 13.71
N GLY A 129 15.30 12.88 12.45
CA GLY A 129 15.43 11.47 12.09
C GLY A 129 14.10 10.77 11.78
N GLU A 130 12.98 11.49 11.77
CA GLU A 130 11.67 11.03 11.28
C GLU A 130 11.72 10.80 9.76
N TYR A 131 11.22 9.67 9.27
CA TYR A 131 11.20 9.30 7.85
C TYR A 131 9.82 9.44 7.19
N SER A 132 8.84 10.07 7.85
CA SER A 132 7.57 10.41 7.22
C SER A 132 7.66 11.67 6.34
N GLY A 133 6.73 11.78 5.38
CA GLY A 133 6.69 12.86 4.41
C GLY A 133 5.31 13.09 3.83
N LYS A 134 5.22 14.07 2.92
CA LYS A 134 4.02 14.31 2.10
C LYS A 134 4.32 13.89 0.67
N ILE A 135 3.46 13.07 0.07
CA ILE A 135 3.56 12.72 -1.36
C ILE A 135 3.38 14.00 -2.19
N GLU A 136 4.30 14.24 -3.11
CA GLU A 136 4.30 15.38 -4.03
C GLU A 136 4.15 14.95 -5.49
N ARG A 137 4.59 13.73 -5.84
CA ARG A 137 4.46 13.21 -7.20
C ARG A 137 4.03 11.75 -7.22
N VAL A 138 3.32 11.40 -8.30
CA VAL A 138 2.90 10.04 -8.63
C VAL A 138 3.33 9.74 -10.07
N ASN A 139 4.02 8.63 -10.30
CA ASN A 139 4.32 8.12 -11.64
C ASN A 139 3.07 7.42 -12.22
N ALA A 140 2.12 8.23 -12.70
CA ALA A 140 0.87 7.71 -13.27
C ALA A 140 1.10 6.90 -14.57
N GLN A 141 2.17 7.17 -15.31
CA GLN A 141 2.51 6.45 -16.53
C GLN A 141 2.82 4.98 -16.26
N LEU A 142 3.55 4.69 -15.17
CA LEU A 142 3.82 3.32 -14.72
C LEU A 142 2.53 2.57 -14.41
N LEU A 143 1.61 3.20 -13.66
CA LEU A 143 0.31 2.59 -13.34
C LEU A 143 -0.52 2.30 -14.59
N GLN A 144 -0.57 3.26 -15.52
CA GLN A 144 -1.30 3.09 -16.78
C GLN A 144 -0.70 1.97 -17.62
N ALA A 145 0.63 1.89 -17.73
CA ALA A 145 1.31 0.82 -18.46
C ALA A 145 0.97 -0.56 -17.87
N LEU A 146 1.04 -0.70 -16.55
CA LEU A 146 0.72 -1.96 -15.86
C LEU A 146 -0.75 -2.35 -16.01
N LEU A 147 -1.69 -1.39 -15.97
CA LEU A 147 -3.11 -1.64 -16.21
C LEU A 147 -3.40 -2.04 -17.68
N LEU A 148 -2.70 -1.42 -18.64
CA LEU A 148 -2.86 -1.68 -20.07
C LEU A 148 -2.27 -3.04 -20.49
N LEU A 149 -1.10 -3.41 -19.96
CA LEU A 149 -0.50 -4.74 -20.20
C LEU A 149 -1.38 -5.89 -19.70
N GLY A 150 -2.35 -5.58 -18.82
CA GLY A 150 -3.36 -6.53 -18.36
C GLY A 150 -4.62 -6.64 -19.21
N CYS A 151 -4.82 -5.73 -20.16
CA CYS A 151 -5.94 -5.75 -21.09
C CYS A 151 -5.50 -6.44 -22.39
N GLU A 152 -5.48 -7.77 -22.43
CA GLU A 152 -5.46 -8.46 -23.72
C GLU A 152 -6.76 -8.15 -24.45
N ARG A 153 -6.68 -7.33 -25.51
CA ARG A 153 -7.80 -7.13 -26.43
C ARG A 153 -8.05 -8.48 -27.08
N LYS A 154 -9.25 -9.03 -26.92
CA LYS A 154 -9.73 -10.09 -27.81
C LYS A 154 -9.76 -9.54 -29.23
N THR A 155 -8.71 -9.75 -30.01
CA THR A 155 -8.86 -9.80 -31.46
C THR A 155 -9.69 -11.03 -31.77
N LYS A 156 -10.97 -10.84 -32.13
CA LYS A 156 -11.88 -11.90 -32.54
C LYS A 156 -11.26 -12.68 -33.71
N SER A 157 -10.67 -13.84 -33.45
CA SER A 157 -10.52 -14.90 -34.44
C SER A 157 -10.29 -16.23 -33.73
N SER A 158 -11.10 -17.21 -34.08
CA SER A 158 -11.06 -18.62 -33.68
C SER A 158 -11.60 -18.99 -32.28
N LYS A 159 -12.53 -19.96 -32.31
CA LYS A 159 -13.25 -20.57 -31.21
C LYS A 159 -12.29 -21.44 -30.38
N SER A 160 -11.81 -20.96 -29.25
CA SER A 160 -11.48 -21.81 -28.11
C SER A 160 -11.58 -20.99 -26.81
N SER A 161 -12.36 -21.50 -25.87
CA SER A 161 -12.68 -20.82 -24.61
C SER A 161 -11.50 -20.96 -23.65
N GLN A 162 -10.55 -20.02 -23.70
CA GLN A 162 -9.60 -19.80 -22.61
C GLN A 162 -10.02 -18.57 -21.81
N ARG A 163 -10.21 -18.73 -20.49
CA ARG A 163 -10.48 -17.63 -19.56
C ARG A 163 -9.20 -16.80 -19.41
N VAL A 164 -9.17 -15.62 -20.02
CA VAL A 164 -8.06 -14.67 -19.88
C VAL A 164 -8.29 -13.82 -18.62
N GLY A 165 -7.34 -13.86 -17.69
CA GLY A 165 -7.39 -13.19 -16.40
C GLY A 165 -7.30 -11.66 -16.53
N LYS A 166 -8.36 -10.96 -16.11
CA LYS A 166 -8.36 -9.50 -15.97
C LYS A 166 -7.43 -9.13 -14.79
N ARG A 167 -6.61 -8.09 -14.95
CA ARG A 167 -5.47 -7.79 -14.06
C ARG A 167 -5.71 -6.60 -13.12
N LYS A 168 -4.92 -6.54 -12.06
CA LYS A 168 -4.99 -5.53 -11.00
C LYS A 168 -3.61 -5.09 -10.53
N ILE A 169 -3.51 -3.87 -10.00
CA ILE A 169 -2.32 -3.41 -9.27
C ILE A 169 -2.65 -3.34 -7.77
N SER A 170 -1.80 -3.91 -6.94
CA SER A 170 -1.79 -3.69 -5.48
C SER A 170 -0.63 -2.77 -5.11
N LEU A 171 -0.95 -1.65 -4.49
CA LEU A 171 -0.02 -0.60 -4.10
C LEU A 171 0.13 -0.54 -2.60
N ASP A 172 1.38 -0.51 -2.15
CA ASP A 172 1.75 -0.04 -0.82
C ASP A 172 1.94 1.47 -0.82
N CYS A 173 1.35 2.15 0.16
CA CYS A 173 1.68 3.54 0.48
C CYS A 173 2.94 3.63 1.34
#